data_AF-A0A392S0M1-F1
#
_entry.id   AF-A0A392S0M1-F1
#
_cell.length_a   1.000
_cell.length_b   1.000
_cell.length_c   1.000
_cell.angle_alpha   90.00
_cell.angle_beta   90.00
_cell.angle_gamma   90.00
#
_symmetry.space_group_name_H-M   'P 1'
#
loop_
_entity.id
_entity.type
_entity.pdbx_description
1 polymer ?
#
loop_
_entity_poly.entity_id
_entity_poly.type
_entity_poly.pdbx_seq_one_letter_code
_entity_poly.pdbx_strand_id
1 'polypeptide(L)'
;MECTEVEKATFATRFLRGAACNWWDGAKTFMLSSQTEMNWANFRRLFVSYYIPESYQLQMEQELTELKQGSMSIAEYTSRFNELVRYVADGVEAPTEAWKMKKY
;
A
#
# COMPACT_ATOMS: atom_id res chain seq x y z
N MET A 1 0.64 -17.33 17.49
CA MET A 1 1.51 -17.71 16.36
C MET A 1 1.49 -16.54 15.40
N GLU A 2 2.59 -15.81 15.29
CA GLU A 2 2.69 -14.64 14.41
C GLU A 2 3.06 -15.11 13.00
N CYS A 3 2.45 -14.53 11.98
CA CYS A 3 2.74 -14.85 10.58
C CYS A 3 4.04 -14.14 10.15
N THR A 4 5.01 -14.90 9.64
CA THR A 4 6.28 -14.34 9.16
C THR A 4 6.08 -13.50 7.89
N GLU A 5 7.00 -12.58 7.62
CA GLU A 5 6.93 -11.73 6.42
C GLU A 5 6.93 -12.53 5.12
N VAL A 6 7.63 -13.68 5.11
CA VAL A 6 7.65 -14.61 3.97
C VAL A 6 6.31 -15.31 3.81
N GLU A 7 5.70 -15.76 4.92
CA GLU A 7 4.38 -16.41 4.90
C GLU A 7 3.29 -15.45 4.42
N LYS A 8 3.33 -14.18 4.82
CA LYS A 8 2.40 -13.14 4.34
C LYS A 8 2.48 -12.98 2.82
N ALA A 9 3.68 -12.83 2.26
CA ALA A 9 3.88 -12.72 0.81
C ALA A 9 3.45 -14.00 0.08
N THR A 10 3.82 -15.16 0.62
CA THR A 10 3.45 -16.47 0.06
C THR A 10 1.94 -16.66 0.05
N PHE A 11 1.25 -16.26 1.11
CA PHE A 11 -0.20 -16.34 1.21
C PHE A 11 -0.87 -15.45 0.17
N ALA A 12 -0.50 -14.16 0.09
CA ALA A 12 -1.11 -13.21 -0.85
C ALA A 12 -0.93 -13.64 -2.31
N THR A 13 0.25 -14.14 -2.67
CA THR A 13 0.58 -14.51 -4.05
C THR A 13 -0.23 -15.70 -4.56
N ARG A 14 -0.76 -16.55 -3.68
CA ARG A 14 -1.68 -17.64 -4.05
C ARG A 14 -3.05 -17.16 -4.55
N PHE A 15 -3.42 -15.90 -4.28
CA PHE A 15 -4.67 -15.32 -4.75
C PHE A 15 -4.52 -14.59 -6.09
N LEU A 16 -3.30 -14.44 -6.61
CA LEU A 16 -3.08 -13.81 -7.91
C LEU A 16 -3.57 -14.73 -9.02
N ARG A 17 -4.22 -14.13 -10.02
CA ARG A 17 -4.79 -14.84 -11.18
C ARG A 17 -4.50 -14.07 -12.46
N GLY A 18 -4.48 -14.77 -13.59
CA GLY A 18 -4.29 -14.17 -14.91
C GLY A 18 -3.02 -13.32 -14.99
N ALA A 19 -3.15 -12.09 -15.50
CA ALA A 19 -2.05 -11.15 -15.67
C ALA A 19 -1.25 -10.91 -14.37
N ALA A 20 -1.91 -10.93 -13.21
CA ALA A 20 -1.25 -10.72 -11.93
C ALA A 20 -0.35 -11.89 -11.51
N CYS A 21 -0.72 -13.11 -11.88
CA CYS A 21 0.13 -14.29 -11.66
C CYS A 21 1.38 -14.21 -12.56
N ASN A 22 1.19 -13.90 -13.85
CA ASN A 22 2.29 -13.76 -14.81
C ASN A 22 3.28 -12.66 -14.40
N TRP A 23 2.77 -11.52 -13.94
CA TRP A 23 3.60 -10.46 -13.40
C TRP A 23 4.42 -10.94 -12.19
N TRP A 24 3.80 -11.68 -11.27
CA TRP A 24 4.47 -12.13 -10.05
C TRP A 24 5.63 -13.09 -10.34
N ASP A 25 5.52 -13.94 -11.35
CA ASP A 25 6.62 -14.80 -11.78
C ASP A 25 7.83 -13.97 -12.25
N GLY A 26 7.59 -12.93 -13.06
CA GLY A 26 8.63 -11.99 -13.46
C GLY A 26 9.22 -11.20 -12.29
N ALA A 27 8.38 -10.68 -11.40
CA ALA A 27 8.81 -9.93 -10.22
C ALA A 27 9.66 -10.79 -9.28
N LYS A 28 9.30 -12.07 -9.09
CA LYS A 28 10.06 -13.03 -8.27
C LYS A 28 11.43 -13.34 -8.88
N THR A 29 11.49 -13.54 -10.20
CA THR A 29 12.77 -13.70 -10.92
C THR A 29 13.65 -12.46 -10.77
N PHE A 30 13.07 -11.26 -10.90
CA PHE A 30 13.78 -10.01 -10.65
C PHE A 30 14.35 -9.95 -9.23
N MET A 31 13.54 -10.23 -8.21
CA MET A 31 13.98 -10.23 -6.81
C MET A 31 15.17 -11.17 -6.57
N LEU A 32 15.11 -12.39 -7.10
CA LEU A 32 16.22 -13.35 -7.02
C LEU A 32 17.49 -12.82 -7.68
N SER A 33 17.38 -12.24 -8.89
CA SER A 33 18.52 -11.69 -9.62
C SER A 33 19.16 -10.48 -8.93
N SER A 34 18.35 -9.67 -8.23
CA SER A 34 18.77 -8.48 -7.50
C SER A 34 19.13 -8.75 -6.04
N GLN A 35 19.21 -10.02 -5.62
CA GLN A 35 19.46 -10.42 -4.23
C GLN A 35 18.51 -9.76 -3.22
N THR A 36 17.27 -9.47 -3.66
CA THR A 36 16.23 -8.88 -2.83
C THR A 36 15.47 -9.98 -2.13
N GLU A 37 15.33 -9.88 -0.80
CA GLU A 37 14.62 -10.87 -0.01
C GLU A 37 13.13 -10.95 -0.35
N MET A 38 12.61 -12.19 -0.45
CA MET A 38 11.17 -12.45 -0.63
C MET A 38 10.42 -12.28 0.70
N ASN A 39 10.13 -11.04 1.05
CA ASN A 39 9.35 -10.65 2.23
C ASN A 39 8.13 -9.79 1.82
N TRP A 40 7.20 -9.58 2.76
CA TRP A 40 5.96 -8.84 2.51
C TRP A 40 6.18 -7.40 2.08
N ALA A 41 7.12 -6.68 2.70
CA ALA A 41 7.45 -5.31 2.35
C ALA A 41 7.89 -5.17 0.88
N ASN A 42 8.81 -6.05 0.43
CA ASN A 42 9.27 -6.04 -0.95
C ASN A 42 8.19 -6.45 -1.95
N PHE A 43 7.38 -7.46 -1.61
CA PHE A 43 6.22 -7.84 -2.42
C PHE A 43 5.28 -6.65 -2.61
N ARG A 44 4.87 -5.98 -1.52
CA ARG A 44 3.98 -4.82 -1.58
C ARG A 44 4.57 -3.71 -2.42
N ARG A 45 5.83 -3.35 -2.18
CA ARG A 45 6.51 -2.28 -2.92
C ARG A 45 6.48 -2.52 -4.43
N LEU A 46 6.82 -3.73 -4.87
CA LEU A 46 6.78 -4.09 -6.29
C LEU A 46 5.35 -4.12 -6.83
N PHE A 47 4.40 -4.65 -6.05
CA PHE A 47 2.99 -4.71 -6.43
C PHE A 47 2.41 -3.31 -6.64
N VAL A 48 2.59 -2.42 -5.66
CA VAL A 48 2.14 -1.04 -5.69
C VAL A 48 2.80 -0.30 -6.85
N SER A 49 4.12 -0.42 -7.02
CA SER A 49 4.83 0.22 -8.13
C SER A 49 4.36 -0.22 -9.51
N TYR A 50 3.90 -1.46 -9.67
CA TYR A 50 3.47 -1.98 -10.97
C TYR A 50 2.00 -1.70 -11.27
N TYR A 51 1.12 -1.83 -10.28
CA TYR A 51 -0.34 -1.71 -10.47
C TYR A 51 -0.90 -0.33 -10.16
N ILE A 52 -0.17 0.47 -9.38
CA ILE A 52 -0.64 1.77 -8.91
C ILE A 52 0.31 2.84 -9.45
N PRO A 53 -0.08 3.55 -10.51
CA PRO A 53 0.73 4.61 -11.11
C PRO A 53 1.16 5.65 -10.07
N GLU A 54 2.39 6.15 -10.18
CA GLU A 54 2.91 7.19 -9.29
C GLU A 54 2.04 8.45 -9.29
N SER A 55 1.50 8.84 -10.45
CA SER A 55 0.56 9.97 -10.55
C SER A 55 -0.70 9.76 -9.71
N TYR A 56 -1.20 8.53 -9.63
CA TYR A 56 -2.34 8.19 -8.81
C TYR A 56 -1.98 8.22 -7.31
N GLN A 57 -0.80 7.72 -6.93
CA GLN A 57 -0.32 7.81 -5.55
C GLN A 57 -0.17 9.26 -5.10
N LEU A 58 0.44 10.12 -5.94
CA LEU A 58 0.59 11.54 -5.67
C LEU A 58 -0.78 12.23 -5.53
N GLN A 59 -1.76 11.85 -6.35
CA GLN A 59 -3.13 12.35 -6.21
C GLN A 59 -3.75 11.95 -4.86
N MET A 60 -3.58 10.70 -4.43
CA MET A 60 -4.08 10.23 -3.12
C MET A 60 -3.37 10.92 -1.95
N GLU A 61 -2.08 11.21 -2.07
CA GLU A 61 -1.29 11.96 -1.08
C GLU A 61 -1.73 13.41 -0.98
N GLN A 62 -1.96 14.08 -2.12
CA GLN A 62 -2.51 15.43 -2.16
C GLN A 62 -3.88 15.48 -1.50
N GLU A 63 -4.76 14.55 -1.88
CA GLU A 63 -6.11 14.48 -1.30
C GLU A 63 -6.05 14.23 0.21
N LEU A 64 -5.17 13.33 0.67
CA LEU A 64 -4.99 13.06 2.10
C LEU A 64 -4.47 14.30 2.84
N THR A 65 -3.54 15.02 2.22
CA THR A 65 -2.98 16.26 2.77
C THR A 65 -4.05 17.34 2.90
N GLU A 66 -4.99 17.41 1.96
CA GLU A 66 -6.06 18.40 1.96
C GLU A 66 -7.29 17.94 2.74
N LEU A 67 -7.40 16.65 3.07
CA LEU A 67 -8.54 16.06 3.76
C LEU A 67 -8.76 16.74 5.13
N LYS A 68 -9.95 17.32 5.28
CA LYS A 68 -10.49 17.85 6.54
C LYS A 68 -11.87 17.28 6.72
N GLN A 69 -12.30 17.09 7.98
CA GLN A 69 -13.66 16.57 8.22
C GLN A 69 -14.73 17.49 7.61
N GLY A 70 -14.64 18.80 7.84
CA GLY A 70 -15.61 19.76 7.28
C GLY A 70 -17.05 19.42 7.65
N SER A 71 -17.91 19.24 6.64
CA SER A 71 -19.30 18.82 6.80
C SER A 71 -19.51 17.30 6.83
N MET A 72 -18.44 16.51 6.66
CA MET A 72 -18.52 15.05 6.71
C MET A 72 -18.82 14.58 8.14
N SER A 73 -19.59 13.50 8.26
CA SER A 73 -19.65 12.76 9.51
C SER A 73 -18.28 12.16 9.85
N ILE A 74 -18.06 11.88 11.13
CA ILE A 74 -16.83 11.23 11.61
C ILE A 74 -16.61 9.90 10.89
N ALA A 75 -17.69 9.15 10.61
CA ALA A 75 -17.62 7.88 9.91
C ALA A 75 -17.14 8.03 8.46
N GLU A 76 -17.69 9.00 7.72
CA GLU A 76 -17.30 9.28 6.34
C GLU A 76 -15.85 9.76 6.26
N TYR A 77 -15.46 10.71 7.11
CA TYR A 77 -14.08 11.20 7.18
C TYR A 77 -13.11 10.05 7.49
N THR A 78 -13.42 9.24 8.51
CA THR A 78 -12.57 8.11 8.90
C THR A 78 -12.45 7.08 7.77
N SER A 79 -13.54 6.78 7.07
CA SER A 79 -13.50 5.87 5.93
C SER A 79 -12.62 6.43 4.81
N ARG A 80 -12.76 7.72 4.48
CA ARG A 80 -11.98 8.34 3.41
C ARG A 80 -10.49 8.41 3.77
N PHE A 81 -10.18 8.80 5.00
CA PHE A 81 -8.81 8.80 5.52
C PHE A 81 -8.19 7.40 5.41
N ASN A 82 -8.88 6.37 5.89
CA ASN A 82 -8.37 4.99 5.86
C ASN A 82 -8.20 4.44 4.44
N GLU A 83 -8.96 4.94 3.47
CA GLU A 83 -8.79 4.58 2.06
C GLU A 83 -7.52 5.22 1.50
N LEU A 84 -7.36 6.54 1.67
CA LEU A 84 -6.23 7.31 1.13
C LEU A 84 -4.89 6.84 1.71
N VAL A 85 -4.83 6.57 3.02
CA VAL A 85 -3.62 6.10 3.70
C VAL A 85 -3.08 4.81 3.09
N ARG A 86 -3.92 3.92 2.55
CA ARG A 86 -3.46 2.64 1.96
C ARG A 86 -2.53 2.84 0.77
N TYR A 87 -2.63 3.98 0.09
CA TYR A 87 -1.83 4.32 -1.07
C TYR A 87 -0.56 5.10 -0.70
N VAL A 88 -0.48 5.66 0.51
CA VAL A 88 0.63 6.50 1.00
C VAL A 88 1.46 5.79 2.07
N ALA A 89 0.94 4.72 2.69
CA ALA A 89 1.54 4.04 3.84
C ALA A 89 2.90 3.36 3.59
N ASP A 90 3.37 3.27 2.34
CA ASP A 90 4.71 2.79 1.99
C ASP A 90 5.71 3.94 1.72
N GLY A 91 5.28 5.21 1.86
CA GLY A 91 6.14 6.40 1.76
C GLY A 91 6.79 6.80 3.10
N VAL A 92 7.82 7.65 3.02
CA VAL A 92 8.62 8.14 4.17
C VAL A 92 7.78 8.90 5.21
N GLU A 93 6.60 9.41 4.82
CA GLU A 93 5.65 10.15 5.66
C GLU A 93 4.35 9.39 5.91
N ALA A 94 4.43 8.10 6.25
CA ALA A 94 3.26 7.29 6.57
C ALA A 94 2.35 8.01 7.62
N PRO A 95 1.07 8.25 7.30
CA PRO A 95 0.16 8.99 8.18
C PRO A 95 -0.09 8.23 9.48
N THR A 96 0.22 8.85 10.62
CA THR A 96 0.03 8.26 11.97
C THR A 96 -1.24 8.77 12.65
N GLU A 97 -1.64 8.21 13.79
CA GLU A 97 -2.77 8.74 14.58
C GLU A 97 -2.59 10.22 14.96
N ALA A 98 -1.35 10.69 15.08
CA ALA A 98 -1.04 12.10 15.30
C ALA A 98 -1.39 13.00 14.09
N TRP A 99 -1.43 12.46 12.87
CA TRP A 99 -1.90 13.18 11.69
C TRP A 99 -3.41 13.41 11.73
N LYS A 100 -4.19 12.42 12.20
CA LYS A 100 -5.66 12.56 12.33
C LYS A 100 -6.03 13.70 13.26
N MET A 101 -5.32 13.84 14.39
CA MET A 101 -5.58 14.88 15.38
C MET A 101 -5.39 16.31 14.86
N LYS A 102 -4.51 16.52 13.87
CA LYS A 102 -4.27 17.85 13.26
C LYS A 102 -5.30 18.24 12.20
N LYS A 103 -6.18 17.31 11.80
CA LYS A 103 -7.11 17.47 10.67
C LYS A 103 -8.59 17.51 11.10
N TYR A 104 -8.86 17.39 12.40
CA TYR A 104 -10.14 17.75 13.01
C TYR A 104 -10.33 19.27 13.04
#